data_AF-A0A9D1DMF3-F1
#
_entry.id   AF-A0A9D1DMF3-F1
#
_cell.length_a   1.000
_cell.length_b   1.000
_cell.length_c   1.000
_cell.angle_alpha   90.00
_cell.angle_beta   90.00
_cell.angle_gamma   90.00
#
_symmetry.space_group_name_H-M   'P 1'
#
loop_
_entity.id
_entity.type
_entity.pdbx_description
1 polymer ?
#
loop_
_entity_poly.entity_id
_entity_poly.type
_entity_poly.pdbx_seq_one_letter_code
_entity_poly.pdbx_strand_id
1 'polypeptide(L)'
;MKRIFALILALLLLPALALSALAADVPEPSADFYVYDGAGTLSQSTKDLILNASGPLEKYCDGAQIVVVTIDYLPSGYDSEQYANLLFNSWGIGSSSANNGMLLLHVVKEDRGWLAVGAGISNQVSTDSINSLMDSYFWPYSDAGEYDKAVATLFPHLVDIFAALYNTSALYGGTGSTQGGDYYEDPYYDPYYDDGPSLGTVIAFILIILLLVLSFAGSLGRRRYYGRAYYPSFFFCGGPGPRGPRGPRGPGGPPPPRGGGGFRGGGFGGGGFSGGGFRGGGFGGGGFSGGGGGGRR
;
A
#
# COMPACT_ATOMS: atom_id res chain seq x y z
N MET A 1 -16.62 -56.92 15.83
CA MET A 1 -17.30 -55.77 15.17
C MET A 1 -16.64 -54.43 15.49
N LYS A 2 -16.40 -54.06 16.76
CA LYS A 2 -15.80 -52.75 17.13
C LYS A 2 -14.39 -52.48 16.55
N ARG A 3 -13.54 -53.51 16.43
CA ARG A 3 -12.17 -53.40 15.87
C ARG A 3 -12.15 -53.21 14.36
N ILE A 4 -13.12 -53.78 13.64
CA ILE A 4 -13.27 -53.65 12.20
C ILE A 4 -13.80 -52.25 11.85
N PHE A 5 -14.73 -51.73 12.67
CA PHE A 5 -15.22 -50.36 12.56
C PHE A 5 -14.12 -49.32 12.78
N ALA A 6 -13.24 -49.54 13.76
CA ALA A 6 -12.10 -48.67 14.02
C ALA A 6 -11.09 -48.67 12.85
N LEU A 7 -10.85 -49.82 12.22
CA LEU A 7 -9.97 -49.93 11.05
C LEU A 7 -10.56 -49.25 9.81
N ILE A 8 -11.87 -49.40 9.57
CA ILE A 8 -12.55 -48.72 8.47
C ILE A 8 -12.54 -47.21 8.70
N LEU A 9 -12.80 -46.75 9.93
CA LEU A 9 -12.76 -45.32 10.27
C LEU A 9 -11.35 -44.74 10.12
N ALA A 10 -10.31 -45.47 10.53
CA ALA A 10 -8.92 -45.06 10.36
C ALA A 10 -8.51 -44.99 8.88
N LEU A 11 -8.95 -45.97 8.07
CA LEU A 11 -8.70 -45.99 6.61
C LEU A 11 -9.44 -44.85 5.88
N LEU A 12 -10.59 -44.42 6.39
CA LEU A 12 -11.39 -43.31 5.84
C LEU A 12 -10.89 -41.93 6.30
N LEU A 13 -10.09 -41.87 7.38
CA LEU A 13 -9.43 -40.65 7.89
C LEU A 13 -8.04 -40.40 7.28
N LEU A 14 -7.40 -41.43 6.70
CA LEU A 14 -6.11 -41.34 6.01
C LEU A 14 -6.07 -40.35 4.82
N PRO A 15 -7.13 -40.19 4.00
CA PRO A 15 -7.13 -39.18 2.92
C PRO A 15 -7.26 -37.75 3.43
N ALA A 16 -7.76 -37.54 4.66
CA ALA A 16 -7.97 -36.21 5.23
C ALA A 16 -6.65 -35.56 5.73
N LEU A 17 -5.59 -36.36 5.93
CA LEU A 17 -4.25 -35.86 6.28
C LEU A 17 -3.37 -35.56 5.06
N ALA A 18 -3.84 -35.85 3.84
CA ALA A 18 -3.08 -35.63 2.60
C ALA A 18 -3.39 -34.28 1.92
N LEU A 19 -4.22 -33.42 2.50
CA LEU A 19 -4.25 -32.01 2.13
C LEU A 19 -3.11 -31.28 2.86
N SER A 20 -1.86 -31.58 2.48
CA SER A 20 -0.88 -30.51 2.50
C SER A 20 -1.35 -29.56 1.43
N ALA A 21 -2.00 -28.47 1.84
CA ALA A 21 -2.18 -27.34 0.97
C ALA A 21 -0.79 -27.02 0.41
N LEU A 22 -0.58 -27.26 -0.89
CA LEU A 22 0.42 -26.53 -1.66
C LEU A 22 -0.07 -25.09 -1.66
N ALA A 23 0.08 -24.41 -0.52
CA ALA A 23 0.04 -22.98 -0.48
C ALA A 23 1.27 -22.58 -1.30
N ALA A 24 1.02 -22.10 -2.52
CA ALA A 24 2.03 -21.38 -3.25
C ALA A 24 2.60 -20.31 -2.29
N ASP A 25 3.91 -20.17 -2.25
CA ASP A 25 4.55 -19.11 -1.48
C ASP A 25 4.31 -17.79 -2.22
N VAL A 26 3.12 -17.21 -1.99
CA VAL A 26 2.69 -15.95 -2.58
C VAL A 26 3.22 -14.84 -1.68
N PRO A 27 4.14 -13.99 -2.17
CA PRO A 27 4.53 -12.83 -1.39
C PRO A 27 3.32 -11.96 -1.10
N GLU A 28 3.29 -11.34 0.08
CA GLU A 28 2.33 -10.29 0.36
C GLU A 28 2.69 -9.04 -0.45
N PRO A 29 1.70 -8.28 -0.96
CA PRO A 29 1.97 -7.03 -1.65
C PRO A 29 2.73 -6.06 -0.74
N SER A 30 3.55 -5.21 -1.34
CA SER A 30 4.28 -4.18 -0.59
C SER A 30 3.31 -3.16 0.03
N ALA A 31 3.81 -2.33 0.96
CA ALA A 31 3.02 -1.26 1.57
C ALA A 31 2.42 -0.31 0.52
N ASP A 32 3.12 -0.11 -0.60
CA ASP A 32 2.67 0.73 -1.70
C ASP A 32 1.82 -0.03 -2.73
N PHE A 33 1.66 -1.36 -2.60
CA PHE A 33 0.87 -2.27 -3.43
C PHE A 33 1.27 -2.41 -4.92
N TYR A 34 1.67 -1.32 -5.59
CA TYR A 34 1.93 -1.26 -7.03
C TYR A 34 3.27 -1.84 -7.46
N VAL A 35 4.23 -1.97 -6.53
CA VAL A 35 5.56 -2.50 -6.83
C VAL A 35 6.02 -3.48 -5.77
N TYR A 36 6.38 -4.68 -6.20
CA TYR A 36 7.10 -5.65 -5.38
C TYR A 36 8.44 -5.95 -6.04
N ASP A 37 9.52 -5.45 -5.46
CA ASP A 37 10.88 -5.63 -5.97
C ASP A 37 11.64 -6.68 -5.15
N GLY A 38 11.28 -7.95 -5.34
CA GLY A 38 11.90 -9.07 -4.62
C GLY A 38 13.30 -9.43 -5.13
N ALA A 39 13.63 -9.05 -6.37
CA ALA A 39 14.94 -9.27 -6.96
C ALA A 39 15.94 -8.11 -6.68
N GLY A 40 15.46 -6.97 -6.17
CA GLY A 40 16.29 -5.79 -5.93
C GLY A 40 16.83 -5.15 -7.20
N THR A 41 16.09 -5.26 -8.31
CA THR A 41 16.53 -4.82 -9.64
C THR A 41 16.01 -3.45 -10.03
N LEU A 42 15.04 -2.90 -9.28
CA LEU A 42 14.39 -1.64 -9.64
C LEU A 42 14.97 -0.45 -8.88
N SER A 43 15.32 0.59 -9.63
CA SER A 43 15.77 1.88 -9.09
C SER A 43 14.61 2.64 -8.43
N GLN A 44 14.95 3.64 -7.62
CA GLN A 44 13.93 4.49 -6.99
C GLN A 44 13.12 5.28 -8.03
N SER A 45 13.78 5.76 -9.10
CA SER A 45 13.09 6.47 -10.19
C SER A 45 12.03 5.62 -10.88
N THR A 46 12.31 4.33 -11.10
CA THR A 46 11.34 3.41 -11.71
C THR A 46 10.17 3.12 -10.75
N LYS A 47 10.46 2.97 -9.45
CA LYS A 47 9.41 2.83 -8.42
C LYS A 47 8.52 4.07 -8.39
N ASP A 48 9.12 5.26 -8.39
CA ASP A 48 8.39 6.53 -8.38
C ASP A 48 7.56 6.71 -9.66
N LEU A 49 8.06 6.29 -10.83
CA LEU A 49 7.31 6.28 -12.09
C LEU A 49 6.01 5.47 -11.95
N ILE A 50 6.10 4.26 -11.38
CA ILE A 50 4.94 3.38 -11.19
C ILE A 50 3.96 4.00 -10.19
N LEU A 51 4.45 4.53 -9.06
CA LEU A 51 3.63 5.16 -8.03
C LEU A 51 2.95 6.45 -8.49
N ASN A 52 3.61 7.23 -9.33
CA ASN A 52 3.05 8.48 -9.86
C ASN A 52 1.90 8.22 -10.84
N ALA A 53 1.94 7.10 -11.57
CA ALA A 53 0.88 6.72 -12.51
C ALA A 53 -0.32 6.04 -11.82
N SER A 54 -0.14 5.42 -10.65
CA SER A 54 -1.19 4.63 -10.01
C SER A 54 -2.40 5.47 -9.56
N GLY A 55 -2.16 6.63 -8.94
CA GLY A 55 -3.25 7.54 -8.54
C GLY A 55 -4.12 8.02 -9.72
N PRO A 56 -3.53 8.50 -10.83
CA PRO A 56 -4.26 8.82 -12.05
C PRO A 56 -5.03 7.64 -12.66
N LEU A 57 -4.43 6.44 -12.72
CA LEU A 57 -5.11 5.24 -13.22
C LEU A 57 -6.35 4.92 -12.39
N GLU A 58 -6.25 4.95 -11.06
CA GLU A 58 -7.40 4.69 -10.20
C GLU A 58 -8.49 5.74 -10.37
N LYS A 59 -8.09 7.01 -10.51
CA LYS A 59 -9.02 8.15 -10.56
C LYS A 59 -9.72 8.31 -11.91
N TYR A 60 -9.01 8.10 -13.01
CA TYR A 60 -9.47 8.43 -14.36
C TYR A 60 -9.81 7.20 -15.22
N CYS A 61 -9.46 6.00 -14.77
CA CYS A 61 -9.71 4.74 -15.48
C CYS A 61 -10.52 3.74 -14.63
N ASP A 62 -11.56 4.21 -13.94
CA ASP A 62 -12.50 3.38 -13.17
C ASP A 62 -11.83 2.42 -12.16
N GLY A 63 -10.78 2.87 -11.46
CA GLY A 63 -10.04 2.03 -10.51
C GLY A 63 -9.07 1.05 -11.17
N ALA A 64 -8.56 1.35 -12.37
CA ALA A 64 -7.52 0.56 -13.01
C ALA A 64 -6.24 0.54 -12.18
N GLN A 65 -5.53 -0.59 -12.20
CA GLN A 65 -4.29 -0.78 -11.47
C GLN A 65 -3.27 -1.53 -12.34
N ILE A 66 -2.03 -1.06 -12.34
CA ILE A 66 -0.90 -1.75 -12.95
C ILE A 66 0.09 -2.07 -11.82
N VAL A 67 0.47 -3.33 -11.70
CA VAL A 67 1.38 -3.81 -10.66
C VAL A 67 2.61 -4.45 -11.29
N VAL A 68 3.79 -4.15 -10.75
CA VAL A 68 5.06 -4.74 -11.18
C VAL A 68 5.62 -5.63 -10.08
N VAL A 69 5.97 -6.86 -10.43
CA VAL A 69 6.54 -7.86 -9.53
C VAL A 69 7.84 -8.39 -10.13
N THR A 70 8.96 -8.17 -9.45
CA THR A 70 10.25 -8.77 -9.79
C THR A 70 10.61 -9.84 -8.75
N ILE A 71 11.03 -11.01 -9.23
CA ILE A 71 11.51 -12.11 -8.38
C ILE A 71 12.75 -12.74 -9.01
N ASP A 72 13.56 -13.40 -8.18
CA ASP A 72 14.72 -14.12 -8.66
C ASP A 72 14.36 -15.39 -9.44
N TYR A 73 13.48 -16.22 -8.87
CA TYR A 73 13.13 -17.55 -9.39
C TYR A 73 11.64 -17.82 -9.23
N LEU A 74 11.08 -18.67 -10.10
CA LEU A 74 9.71 -19.15 -9.96
C LEU A 74 9.60 -20.17 -8.81
N PRO A 75 8.48 -20.18 -8.07
CA PRO A 75 8.19 -21.28 -7.16
C PRO A 75 8.08 -22.60 -7.92
N SER A 76 8.55 -23.68 -7.28
CA SER A 76 8.57 -25.00 -7.91
C SER A 76 7.17 -25.45 -8.35
N GLY A 77 7.05 -25.89 -9.61
CA GLY A 77 5.81 -26.41 -10.18
C GLY A 77 4.90 -25.37 -10.83
N TYR A 78 5.34 -24.10 -10.92
CA TYR A 78 4.64 -23.04 -11.65
C TYR A 78 5.46 -22.60 -12.87
N ASP A 79 4.76 -22.32 -13.98
CA ASP A 79 5.30 -21.48 -15.05
C ASP A 79 5.01 -19.99 -14.79
N SER A 80 5.57 -19.09 -15.60
CA SER A 80 5.42 -17.64 -15.41
C SER A 80 3.96 -17.17 -15.56
N GLU A 81 3.20 -17.77 -16.48
CA GLU A 81 1.77 -17.47 -16.68
C GLU A 81 0.94 -17.89 -15.46
N GLN A 82 1.12 -19.12 -15.00
CA GLN A 82 0.41 -19.67 -13.85
C GLN A 82 0.70 -18.87 -12.60
N TYR A 83 1.97 -18.53 -12.37
CA TYR A 83 2.35 -17.74 -11.20
C TYR A 83 1.84 -16.30 -11.28
N ALA A 84 1.94 -15.64 -12.44
CA ALA A 84 1.40 -14.30 -12.63
C ALA A 84 -0.11 -14.23 -12.41
N ASN A 85 -0.86 -15.19 -12.96
CA ASN A 85 -2.31 -15.27 -12.74
C ASN A 85 -2.67 -15.54 -11.27
N LEU A 86 -1.88 -16.37 -10.60
CA LEU A 86 -2.06 -16.66 -9.17
C LEU A 86 -1.81 -15.40 -8.33
N LEU A 87 -0.72 -14.65 -8.59
CA LEU A 87 -0.47 -13.35 -7.98
C LEU A 87 -1.63 -12.38 -8.23
N PHE A 88 -2.02 -12.23 -9.50
CA PHE A 88 -3.08 -11.31 -9.93
C PHE A 88 -4.38 -11.53 -9.14
N ASN A 89 -4.81 -12.78 -9.03
CA ASN A 89 -6.05 -13.13 -8.34
C ASN A 89 -5.91 -13.02 -6.82
N SER A 90 -4.75 -13.41 -6.26
CA SER A 90 -4.51 -13.38 -4.81
C SER A 90 -4.45 -11.96 -4.26
N TRP A 91 -3.88 -11.03 -5.03
CA TRP A 91 -3.76 -9.62 -4.66
C TRP A 91 -4.98 -8.80 -5.05
N GLY A 92 -5.89 -9.36 -5.85
CA GLY A 92 -7.12 -8.70 -6.28
C GLY A 92 -6.86 -7.47 -7.15
N ILE A 93 -5.99 -7.62 -8.15
CA ILE A 93 -5.48 -6.50 -8.93
C ILE A 93 -6.54 -5.96 -9.90
N GLY A 94 -6.74 -4.64 -9.84
CA GLY A 94 -7.74 -3.91 -10.59
C GLY A 94 -9.03 -3.70 -9.80
N SER A 95 -9.93 -2.91 -10.37
CA SER A 95 -11.20 -2.59 -9.71
C SER A 95 -12.08 -3.82 -9.55
N SER A 96 -12.67 -3.99 -8.37
CA SER A 96 -13.64 -5.06 -8.09
C SER A 96 -14.86 -5.07 -9.03
N SER A 97 -15.22 -3.93 -9.63
CA SER A 97 -16.34 -3.83 -10.56
C SER A 97 -15.92 -3.95 -12.02
N ALA A 98 -14.72 -3.48 -12.38
CA ALA A 98 -14.28 -3.41 -13.76
C ALA A 98 -13.28 -4.51 -14.15
N ASN A 99 -12.60 -5.16 -13.20
CA ASN A 99 -11.54 -6.17 -13.43
C ASN A 99 -10.55 -5.74 -14.53
N ASN A 100 -10.07 -4.51 -14.41
CA ASN A 100 -9.26 -3.78 -15.39
C ASN A 100 -7.81 -3.62 -14.91
N GLY A 101 -7.28 -4.64 -14.24
CA GLY A 101 -5.89 -4.65 -13.76
C GLY A 101 -4.90 -5.17 -14.80
N MET A 102 -3.62 -4.84 -14.64
CA MET A 102 -2.49 -5.53 -15.28
C MET A 102 -1.41 -5.87 -14.25
N LEU A 103 -0.76 -7.02 -14.40
CA LEU A 103 0.40 -7.41 -13.59
C LEU A 103 1.56 -7.82 -14.49
N LEU A 104 2.69 -7.13 -14.35
CA LEU A 104 3.97 -7.52 -14.95
C LEU A 104 4.75 -8.37 -13.95
N LEU A 105 4.92 -9.66 -14.24
CA LEU A 105 5.84 -10.54 -13.55
C LEU A 105 7.16 -10.62 -14.32
N HIS A 106 8.27 -10.38 -13.63
CA HIS A 106 9.62 -10.55 -14.17
C HIS A 106 10.43 -11.51 -13.28
N VAL A 107 10.90 -12.62 -13.85
CA VAL A 107 11.69 -13.67 -13.20
C VAL A 107 13.13 -13.56 -13.69
N VAL A 108 13.92 -12.81 -12.93
CA VAL A 108 15.21 -12.26 -13.38
C VAL A 108 16.23 -13.35 -13.69
N LYS A 109 16.35 -14.38 -12.85
CA LYS A 109 17.40 -15.41 -13.01
C LYS A 109 17.01 -16.55 -13.95
N GLU A 110 15.78 -16.53 -14.46
CA GLU A 110 15.29 -17.53 -15.41
C GLU A 110 15.00 -16.95 -16.80
N ASP A 111 15.19 -15.63 -17.00
CA ASP A 111 14.82 -14.89 -18.21
C ASP A 111 13.37 -15.17 -18.66
N ARG A 112 12.48 -15.18 -17.67
CA ARG A 112 11.04 -15.42 -17.87
C ARG A 112 10.25 -14.24 -17.37
N GLY A 113 9.04 -14.10 -17.91
CA GLY A 113 8.16 -13.01 -17.53
C GLY A 113 6.83 -13.09 -18.23
N TRP A 114 5.83 -12.54 -17.57
CA TRP A 114 4.46 -12.62 -18.03
C TRP A 114 3.72 -11.34 -17.65
N LEU A 115 3.02 -10.74 -18.62
CA LEU A 115 2.06 -9.69 -18.37
C LEU A 115 0.66 -10.29 -18.30
N ALA A 116 0.10 -10.41 -17.10
CA ALA A 116 -1.29 -10.80 -16.88
C ALA A 116 -2.21 -9.59 -17.04
N VAL A 117 -3.36 -9.80 -17.69
CA VAL A 117 -4.35 -8.76 -17.97
C VAL A 117 -5.71 -9.18 -17.42
N GLY A 118 -6.41 -8.26 -16.76
CA GLY A 118 -7.72 -8.49 -16.17
C GLY A 118 -8.81 -8.75 -17.21
N ALA A 119 -9.79 -9.57 -16.87
CA ALA A 119 -10.87 -9.98 -17.78
C ALA A 119 -11.77 -8.84 -18.26
N GLY A 120 -11.77 -7.69 -17.58
CA GLY A 120 -12.52 -6.52 -18.01
C GLY A 120 -12.00 -5.86 -19.27
N ILE A 121 -10.68 -5.94 -19.50
CA ILE A 121 -10.00 -5.27 -20.62
C ILE A 121 -9.40 -6.27 -21.63
N SER A 122 -9.43 -7.58 -21.35
CA SER A 122 -8.84 -8.61 -22.21
C SER A 122 -9.50 -8.72 -23.59
N ASN A 123 -10.77 -8.33 -23.74
CA ASN A 123 -11.42 -8.29 -25.05
C ASN A 123 -10.95 -7.12 -25.93
N GLN A 124 -10.33 -6.11 -25.33
CA GLN A 124 -9.83 -4.91 -26.02
C GLN A 124 -8.31 -4.94 -26.19
N VAL A 125 -7.60 -5.69 -25.36
CA VAL A 125 -6.15 -5.86 -25.38
C VAL A 125 -5.81 -7.30 -25.75
N SER A 126 -5.36 -7.53 -26.99
CA SER A 126 -5.04 -8.87 -27.47
C SER A 126 -3.69 -9.38 -26.94
N THR A 127 -3.58 -10.71 -26.78
CA THR A 127 -2.31 -11.36 -26.43
C THR A 127 -1.18 -11.03 -27.41
N ASP A 128 -1.47 -10.95 -28.71
CA ASP A 128 -0.47 -10.62 -29.72
C ASP A 128 0.05 -9.18 -29.55
N SER A 129 -0.84 -8.23 -29.22
CA SER A 129 -0.46 -6.85 -28.91
C SER A 129 0.45 -6.79 -27.67
N ILE A 130 0.14 -7.57 -26.63
CA ILE A 130 0.97 -7.64 -25.42
C ILE A 130 2.34 -8.22 -25.73
N ASN A 131 2.40 -9.34 -26.45
CA ASN A 131 3.66 -9.96 -26.84
C ASN A 131 4.52 -8.98 -27.66
N SER A 132 3.92 -8.30 -28.63
CA SER A 132 4.62 -7.29 -29.45
C SER A 132 5.19 -6.14 -28.63
N LEU A 133 4.48 -5.68 -27.59
CA LEU A 133 4.97 -4.66 -26.67
C LEU A 133 6.15 -5.17 -25.85
N MET A 134 6.04 -6.38 -25.28
CA MET A 134 7.13 -6.97 -24.50
C MET A 134 8.37 -7.22 -25.37
N ASP A 135 8.18 -7.73 -26.59
CA ASP A 135 9.27 -7.97 -27.56
C ASP A 135 9.99 -6.69 -27.98
N SER A 136 9.28 -5.57 -28.04
CA SER A 136 9.85 -4.29 -28.47
C SER A 136 10.50 -3.50 -27.34
N TYR A 137 9.88 -3.48 -26.15
CA TYR A 137 10.23 -2.54 -25.09
C TYR A 137 10.76 -3.18 -23.80
N PHE A 138 10.56 -4.49 -23.62
CA PHE A 138 10.94 -5.18 -22.39
C PHE A 138 12.11 -6.14 -22.60
N TRP A 139 11.94 -7.12 -23.48
CA TRP A 139 12.91 -8.20 -23.69
C TRP A 139 14.28 -7.71 -24.15
N PRO A 140 14.44 -6.73 -25.06
CA PRO A 140 15.77 -6.27 -25.48
C PRO A 140 16.64 -5.79 -24.32
N TYR A 141 16.04 -5.17 -23.30
CA TYR A 141 16.74 -4.69 -22.10
C TYR A 141 16.88 -5.78 -21.04
N SER A 142 15.86 -6.62 -20.86
CA SER A 142 15.93 -7.77 -19.94
C SER A 142 17.05 -8.72 -20.34
N ASP A 143 17.13 -9.07 -21.63
CA ASP A 143 18.14 -9.97 -22.20
C ASP A 143 19.56 -9.38 -22.07
N ALA A 144 19.67 -8.05 -22.02
CA ALA A 144 20.93 -7.32 -21.80
C ALA A 144 21.33 -7.19 -20.31
N GLY A 145 20.49 -7.65 -19.37
CA GLY A 145 20.66 -7.47 -17.94
C GLY A 145 20.32 -6.06 -17.43
N GLU A 146 19.73 -5.22 -18.28
CA GLU A 146 19.26 -3.87 -17.94
C GLU A 146 17.81 -3.92 -17.39
N TYR A 147 17.59 -4.69 -16.32
CA TYR A 147 16.25 -5.02 -15.80
C TYR A 147 15.42 -3.81 -15.36
N ASP A 148 16.04 -2.83 -14.72
CA ASP A 148 15.39 -1.57 -14.34
C ASP A 148 14.82 -0.85 -15.57
N LYS A 149 15.64 -0.77 -16.62
CA LYS A 149 15.30 -0.12 -17.87
C LYS A 149 14.23 -0.88 -18.64
N ALA A 150 14.26 -2.21 -18.63
CA ALA A 150 13.21 -3.04 -19.21
C ALA A 150 11.83 -2.65 -18.64
N VAL A 151 11.72 -2.50 -17.33
CA VAL A 151 10.48 -2.06 -16.68
C VAL A 151 10.18 -0.59 -16.98
N ALA A 152 11.17 0.30 -16.86
CA ALA A 152 10.99 1.74 -17.07
C ALA A 152 10.55 2.09 -18.50
N THR A 153 10.98 1.32 -19.52
CA THR A 153 10.56 1.52 -20.91
C THR A 153 9.21 0.86 -21.21
N LEU A 154 8.92 -0.33 -20.68
CA LEU A 154 7.64 -0.99 -20.92
C LEU A 154 6.46 -0.27 -20.23
N PHE A 155 6.64 0.14 -18.96
CA PHE A 155 5.54 0.60 -18.12
C PHE A 155 4.76 1.79 -18.72
N PRO A 156 5.40 2.82 -19.30
CA PRO A 156 4.68 3.91 -19.95
C PRO A 156 3.72 3.45 -21.05
N HIS A 157 4.13 2.47 -21.85
CA HIS A 157 3.27 1.91 -22.90
C HIS A 157 2.07 1.14 -22.33
N LEU A 158 2.19 0.56 -21.15
CA LEU A 158 1.04 -0.05 -20.46
C LEU A 158 0.04 1.02 -20.00
N VAL A 159 0.52 2.17 -19.52
CA VAL A 159 -0.34 3.32 -19.17
C VAL A 159 -1.04 3.88 -20.42
N ASP A 160 -0.37 3.91 -21.57
CA ASP A 160 -0.96 4.39 -22.83
C ASP A 160 -2.12 3.51 -23.30
N ILE A 161 -2.08 2.19 -23.04
CA ILE A 161 -3.22 1.31 -23.29
C ILE A 161 -4.43 1.82 -22.50
N PHE A 162 -4.28 2.12 -21.21
CA PHE A 162 -5.37 2.67 -20.40
C PHE A 162 -5.82 4.05 -20.87
N ALA A 163 -4.89 4.92 -21.27
CA ALA A 163 -5.21 6.22 -21.86
C ALA A 163 -6.14 6.06 -23.08
N ALA A 164 -5.83 5.10 -23.96
CA ALA A 164 -6.61 4.80 -25.15
C ALA A 164 -7.97 4.16 -24.81
N LEU A 165 -8.01 3.18 -23.91
CA LEU A 165 -9.24 2.48 -23.52
C LEU A 165 -10.27 3.41 -22.85
N TYR A 166 -9.79 4.33 -22.01
CA TYR A 166 -10.65 5.25 -21.24
C TYR A 166 -10.74 6.65 -21.85
N ASN A 167 -10.11 6.87 -23.02
CA ASN A 167 -10.08 8.14 -23.73
C ASN A 167 -9.68 9.32 -22.82
N THR A 168 -8.60 9.14 -22.07
CA THR A 168 -8.07 10.14 -21.12
C THR A 168 -6.61 10.43 -21.41
N SER A 169 -6.22 11.70 -21.30
CA SER A 169 -4.83 12.16 -21.40
C SER A 169 -4.24 12.52 -20.03
N ALA A 170 -5.01 12.38 -18.95
CA ALA A 170 -4.66 12.84 -17.61
C ALA A 170 -3.90 11.80 -16.78
N LEU A 171 -3.23 10.84 -17.43
CA LEU A 171 -2.48 9.76 -16.75
C LEU A 171 -1.01 10.11 -16.51
N TYR A 172 -0.46 11.02 -17.31
CA TYR A 172 0.81 11.69 -17.03
C TYR A 172 0.52 13.10 -16.53
N GLY A 173 1.29 13.58 -15.55
CA GLY A 173 1.11 14.88 -14.91
C GLY A 173 0.73 15.97 -15.91
N GLY A 174 -0.44 16.58 -15.71
CA GLY A 174 -1.20 17.20 -16.78
C GLY A 174 -0.49 18.27 -17.60
N THR A 175 -0.49 18.07 -18.91
CA THR A 175 -0.64 19.12 -19.92
C THR A 175 -1.59 18.59 -21.00
N GLY A 176 -2.57 19.41 -21.36
CA GLY A 176 -3.80 18.98 -22.02
C GLY A 176 -3.67 18.41 -23.43
N SER A 177 -4.68 17.61 -23.77
CA SER A 177 -5.33 17.47 -25.08
C SER A 177 -4.42 17.48 -26.32
N THR A 178 -4.28 16.34 -26.99
CA THR A 178 -4.58 16.26 -28.43
C THR A 178 -5.14 14.88 -28.77
N GLN A 179 -6.18 14.92 -29.58
CA GLN A 179 -6.98 13.84 -30.11
C GLN A 179 -6.32 13.30 -31.39
N GLY A 180 -6.35 11.99 -31.60
CA GLY A 180 -6.04 11.38 -32.91
C GLY A 180 -4.64 10.82 -32.99
N GLY A 181 -4.56 9.53 -33.31
CA GLY A 181 -3.33 8.76 -33.29
C GLY A 181 -2.28 9.27 -34.26
N ASP A 182 -1.04 9.22 -33.79
CA ASP A 182 0.17 9.06 -34.59
C ASP A 182 1.14 8.23 -33.74
N TYR A 183 1.83 7.32 -34.41
CA TYR A 183 2.86 6.46 -33.84
C TYR A 183 3.84 7.29 -33.00
N TYR A 184 4.08 6.89 -31.76
CA TYR A 184 5.16 7.47 -30.97
C TYR A 184 6.49 7.09 -31.61
N GLU A 185 7.15 8.09 -32.21
CA GLU A 185 8.61 8.08 -32.28
C GLU A 185 9.14 7.92 -30.85
N ASP A 186 9.97 6.91 -30.68
CA ASP A 186 10.77 6.58 -29.50
C ASP A 186 11.26 7.87 -28.80
N PRO A 187 10.76 8.21 -27.59
CA PRO A 187 11.36 9.28 -26.84
C PRO A 187 12.70 8.74 -26.34
N TYR A 188 13.77 9.16 -27.01
CA TYR A 188 15.14 9.04 -26.55
C TYR A 188 15.19 9.43 -25.06
N TYR A 189 15.24 8.42 -24.19
CA TYR A 189 15.37 8.57 -22.76
C TYR A 189 16.77 9.11 -22.48
N ASP A 190 16.86 10.43 -22.29
CA ASP A 190 18.08 11.13 -21.90
C ASP A 190 18.25 11.04 -20.37
N PRO A 191 19.25 10.27 -19.87
CA PRO A 191 19.45 10.09 -18.43
C PRO A 191 20.04 11.33 -17.73
N TYR A 192 20.19 12.47 -18.42
CA TYR A 192 20.73 13.72 -17.86
C TYR A 192 19.70 14.86 -17.74
N TYR A 193 18.41 14.62 -17.96
CA TYR A 193 17.38 15.60 -17.61
C TYR A 193 17.17 15.66 -16.10
N ASP A 194 17.93 16.55 -15.47
CA ASP A 194 17.63 17.12 -14.16
C ASP A 194 16.36 17.96 -14.34
N ASP A 195 15.20 17.36 -14.05
CA ASP A 195 13.95 18.10 -13.88
C ASP A 195 14.17 19.05 -12.70
N GLY A 196 14.64 20.26 -13.05
CA GLY A 196 14.75 21.35 -12.11
C GLY A 196 13.43 21.49 -11.35
N PRO A 197 13.49 21.91 -10.07
CA PRO A 197 12.37 21.81 -9.15
C PRO A 197 11.07 22.31 -9.81
N SER A 198 10.07 21.44 -9.88
CA SER A 198 8.75 21.76 -10.44
C SER A 198 8.23 23.06 -9.82
N LEU A 199 7.42 23.83 -10.55
CA LEU A 199 6.85 25.08 -10.05
C LEU A 199 6.23 24.92 -8.64
N GLY A 200 5.63 23.76 -8.35
CA GLY A 200 5.11 23.42 -7.02
C GLY A 200 6.18 23.34 -5.93
N THR A 201 7.32 22.71 -6.21
CA THR A 201 8.45 22.64 -5.27
C THR A 201 9.12 24.01 -5.08
N VAL A 202 9.29 24.80 -6.14
CA VAL A 202 9.81 26.18 -6.04
C VAL A 202 8.88 27.04 -5.18
N ILE A 203 7.56 26.94 -5.39
CA ILE A 203 6.56 27.66 -4.59
C ILE A 203 6.60 27.20 -3.12
N ALA A 204 6.72 25.90 -2.86
CA ALA A 204 6.85 25.36 -1.50
C ALA A 204 8.12 25.86 -0.80
N PHE A 205 9.26 25.90 -1.50
CA PHE A 205 10.51 26.45 -0.97
C PHE A 205 10.39 27.95 -0.65
N ILE A 206 9.75 28.74 -1.53
CA ILE A 206 9.48 30.16 -1.28
C ILE A 206 8.59 30.34 -0.05
N LEU A 207 7.55 29.51 0.12
CA LEU A 207 6.68 29.55 1.30
C LEU A 207 7.40 29.15 2.59
N ILE A 208 8.29 28.16 2.54
CA ILE A 208 9.11 27.74 3.68
C ILE A 208 10.08 28.85 4.09
N ILE A 209 10.75 29.49 3.13
CA ILE A 209 11.64 30.63 3.39
C ILE A 209 10.85 31.82 3.96
N LEU A 210 9.66 32.11 3.41
CA LEU A 210 8.77 33.15 3.93
C LEU A 210 8.35 32.88 5.38
N LEU A 211 7.98 31.63 5.70
CA LEU A 211 7.61 31.24 7.07
C LEU A 211 8.80 31.33 8.03
N LEU A 212 10.02 31.00 7.58
CA LEU A 212 11.24 31.17 8.36
C LEU A 212 11.54 32.66 8.63
N VAL A 213 11.42 33.53 7.62
CA VAL A 213 11.61 34.97 7.76
C VAL A 213 10.56 35.58 8.69
N LEU A 214 9.29 35.18 8.58
CA LEU A 214 8.23 35.63 9.48
C LEU A 214 8.43 35.13 10.93
N SER A 215 8.95 33.92 11.10
CA SER A 215 9.31 33.39 12.43
C SER A 215 10.50 34.15 13.04
N PHE A 216 11.45 34.60 12.20
CA PHE A 216 12.59 35.41 12.65
C PHE A 216 12.21 36.88 12.93
N ALA A 217 11.31 37.46 12.12
CA ALA A 217 10.73 38.78 12.36
C ALA A 217 9.85 38.81 13.62
N GLY A 218 9.11 37.73 13.90
CA GLY A 218 8.36 37.54 15.14
C GLY A 218 9.24 37.34 16.38
N SER A 219 10.48 36.87 16.21
CA SER A 219 11.49 36.67 17.26
C SER A 219 12.21 37.96 17.67
N LEU A 220 12.37 38.93 16.76
CA LEU A 220 12.97 40.24 17.07
C LEU A 220 11.98 41.27 17.65
N GLY A 221 10.67 40.98 17.62
CA GLY A 221 9.63 41.86 18.17
C GLY A 221 9.20 41.58 19.62
N ARG A 222 9.75 40.58 20.30
CA ARG A 222 9.33 40.22 21.67
C ARG A 222 10.49 40.17 22.67
N ARG A 223 11.03 41.35 23.00
CA ARG A 223 11.66 41.56 24.31
C ARG A 223 11.16 42.84 24.98
N ARG A 224 10.54 42.60 26.14
CA ARG A 224 10.10 43.51 27.23
C ARG A 224 8.70 44.09 27.10
N TYR A 225 7.75 43.52 27.83
CA TYR A 225 7.37 44.05 29.14
C TYR A 225 6.72 42.96 30.02
N TYR A 226 7.08 42.94 31.30
CA TYR A 226 6.59 42.04 32.33
C TYR A 226 5.06 42.18 32.51
N GLY A 227 4.32 41.06 32.56
CA GLY A 227 2.88 41.10 32.80
C GLY A 227 2.23 39.73 32.88
N ARG A 228 2.40 39.07 34.04
CA ARG A 228 1.42 38.19 34.70
C ARG A 228 0.45 37.41 33.78
N ALA A 229 0.81 36.17 33.45
CA ALA A 229 -0.08 35.23 32.78
C ALA A 229 -1.25 34.85 33.72
N TYR A 230 -2.41 35.47 33.48
CA TYR A 230 -3.71 34.86 33.72
C TYR A 230 -4.01 33.96 32.51
N TYR A 231 -3.97 32.64 32.69
CA TYR A 231 -4.64 31.75 31.73
C TYR A 231 -6.10 31.58 32.18
N PRO A 232 -7.09 31.78 31.29
CA PRO A 232 -8.46 31.46 31.62
C PRO A 232 -8.60 29.93 31.66
N SER A 233 -9.01 29.44 32.83
CA SER A 233 -9.52 28.08 33.01
C SER A 233 -10.82 27.89 32.23
N PHE A 234 -11.25 26.62 32.20
CA PHE A 234 -12.53 26.06 31.71
C PHE A 234 -12.38 25.36 30.35
N PHE A 235 -12.40 24.04 30.21
CA PHE A 235 -12.85 22.91 31.06
C PHE A 235 -11.92 21.71 30.75
N PHE A 236 -11.44 20.89 31.69
CA PHE A 236 -12.22 19.80 32.27
C PHE A 236 -11.46 19.17 33.47
N CYS A 237 -12.11 19.21 34.64
CA CYS A 237 -12.11 18.26 35.75
C CYS A 237 -10.79 17.70 36.36
N GLY A 238 -10.40 18.27 37.51
CA GLY A 238 -10.29 17.50 38.76
C GLY A 238 -8.92 16.92 39.17
N GLY A 239 -8.00 17.76 39.67
CA GLY A 239 -6.83 17.29 40.42
C GLY A 239 -6.14 18.41 41.21
N PRO A 240 -5.59 18.16 42.41
CA PRO A 240 -5.46 19.17 43.48
C PRO A 240 -4.24 20.08 43.28
N GLY A 241 -4.46 21.40 43.36
CA GLY A 241 -3.41 22.42 43.21
C GLY A 241 -2.36 22.43 44.35
N PRO A 242 -1.14 22.95 44.09
CA PRO A 242 -0.04 22.93 45.06
C PRO A 242 -0.30 23.88 46.25
N ARG A 243 -0.07 23.37 47.46
CA ARG A 243 -0.22 24.10 48.73
C ARG A 243 0.96 25.08 48.92
N GLY A 244 0.65 26.36 49.13
CA GLY A 244 1.63 27.41 49.42
C GLY A 244 2.30 27.26 50.81
N PRO A 245 3.40 27.99 51.07
CA PRO A 245 4.21 27.83 52.28
C PRO A 245 3.46 28.25 53.55
N ARG A 246 3.51 27.43 54.60
CA ARG A 246 2.93 27.74 55.92
C ARG A 246 3.93 28.54 56.76
N GLY A 247 3.46 29.63 57.38
CA GLY A 247 4.21 30.48 58.30
C GLY A 247 4.45 29.85 59.70
N PRO A 248 5.14 30.57 60.60
CA PRO A 248 5.72 30.00 61.83
C PRO A 248 4.68 29.56 62.87
N ARG A 249 5.00 28.47 63.58
CA ARG A 249 4.18 27.90 64.67
C ARG A 249 4.34 28.72 65.96
N GLY A 250 3.22 29.19 66.52
CA GLY A 250 3.13 29.67 67.90
C GLY A 250 2.91 28.54 68.92
N PRO A 251 3.05 28.80 70.23
CA PRO A 251 3.16 27.76 71.26
C PRO A 251 1.81 27.27 71.80
N GLY A 252 1.72 25.94 71.96
CA GLY A 252 0.98 25.13 72.94
C GLY A 252 -0.39 25.56 73.50
N GLY A 253 -1.39 24.69 73.31
CA GLY A 253 -2.57 24.57 74.16
C GLY A 253 -3.00 23.08 74.29
N PRO A 254 -3.51 22.62 75.45
CA PRO A 254 -3.70 21.20 75.79
C PRO A 254 -4.97 20.56 75.17
N PRO A 255 -5.06 19.22 75.12
CA PRO A 255 -6.10 18.52 74.36
C PRO A 255 -7.37 18.25 75.19
N PRO A 256 -8.54 18.17 74.54
CA PRO A 256 -9.67 17.39 75.05
C PRO A 256 -10.06 16.19 74.15
N PRO A 257 -10.87 15.24 74.67
CA PRO A 257 -10.85 13.84 74.27
C PRO A 257 -12.05 13.35 73.45
N ARG A 258 -11.79 12.26 72.71
CA ARG A 258 -12.61 11.05 72.46
C ARG A 258 -14.15 11.19 72.41
N GLY A 259 -14.72 10.80 71.26
CA GLY A 259 -16.09 10.31 71.12
C GLY A 259 -16.36 10.03 69.64
N GLY A 260 -16.43 8.78 69.19
CA GLY A 260 -17.65 7.98 69.16
C GLY A 260 -18.12 7.96 67.70
N GLY A 261 -17.88 6.88 66.95
CA GLY A 261 -18.77 5.72 66.91
C GLY A 261 -19.66 5.84 65.66
N GLY A 262 -19.69 4.84 64.78
CA GLY A 262 -20.60 4.88 63.64
C GLY A 262 -20.23 3.95 62.49
N PHE A 263 -20.72 2.72 62.59
CA PHE A 263 -20.67 1.63 61.61
C PHE A 263 -21.41 1.94 60.30
N ARG A 264 -20.98 1.27 59.22
CA ARG A 264 -21.73 0.36 58.30
C ARG A 264 -21.14 0.50 56.89
N GLY A 265 -20.52 -0.55 56.36
CA GLY A 265 -21.19 -1.58 55.53
C GLY A 265 -20.81 -1.30 54.07
N GLY A 266 -20.10 -2.15 53.32
CA GLY A 266 -20.29 -3.58 53.14
C GLY A 266 -21.08 -3.79 51.86
N GLY A 267 -20.42 -4.12 50.75
CA GLY A 267 -21.06 -4.36 49.45
C GLY A 267 -20.07 -4.92 48.43
N PHE A 268 -20.02 -6.25 48.34
CA PHE A 268 -19.33 -7.04 47.33
C PHE A 268 -20.12 -7.03 46.00
N GLY A 269 -19.42 -7.15 44.87
CA GLY A 269 -20.04 -7.43 43.58
C GLY A 269 -19.00 -7.75 42.51
N GLY A 270 -18.67 -9.03 42.36
CA GLY A 270 -17.83 -9.56 41.29
C GLY A 270 -18.66 -10.05 40.08
N GLY A 271 -17.96 -10.23 38.96
CA GLY A 271 -18.43 -10.79 37.69
C GLY A 271 -17.60 -10.15 36.57
N GLY A 272 -16.97 -10.83 35.63
CA GLY A 272 -17.24 -12.14 35.05
C GLY A 272 -17.14 -11.99 33.53
N PHE A 273 -15.99 -12.37 32.99
CA PHE A 273 -15.60 -12.74 31.62
C PHE A 273 -16.69 -12.73 30.53
N SER A 274 -16.37 -12.12 29.38
CA SER A 274 -16.90 -12.57 28.08
C SER A 274 -15.90 -12.26 26.97
N GLY A 275 -15.20 -13.32 26.51
CA GLY A 275 -14.42 -13.31 25.28
C GLY A 275 -15.36 -13.32 24.06
N GLY A 276 -15.18 -12.34 23.17
CA GLY A 276 -15.87 -12.27 21.89
C GLY A 276 -15.11 -13.05 20.84
N GLY A 277 -15.74 -14.10 20.32
CA GLY A 277 -15.23 -14.96 19.26
C GLY A 277 -15.12 -14.26 17.91
N PHE A 278 -14.05 -14.61 17.21
CA PHE A 278 -13.80 -14.31 15.81
C PHE A 278 -14.89 -14.99 14.96
N ARG A 279 -15.74 -14.19 14.32
CA ARG A 279 -16.59 -14.65 13.22
C ARG A 279 -15.84 -14.45 11.91
N GLY A 280 -15.37 -15.56 11.34
CA GLY A 280 -15.02 -15.62 9.94
C GLY A 280 -16.28 -15.40 9.08
N GLY A 281 -16.31 -14.29 8.35
CA GLY A 281 -16.94 -14.26 7.03
C GLY A 281 -15.90 -14.83 6.06
N GLY A 282 -16.20 -15.83 5.24
CA GLY A 282 -17.31 -15.80 4.29
C GLY A 282 -16.77 -15.20 2.99
N PHE A 283 -15.82 -15.89 2.34
CA PHE A 283 -15.35 -15.55 1.00
C PHE A 283 -16.49 -15.79 0.02
N GLY A 284 -17.24 -14.72 -0.27
CA GLY A 284 -18.20 -14.68 -1.37
C GLY A 284 -17.42 -14.62 -2.69
N GLY A 285 -17.48 -15.71 -3.45
CA GLY A 285 -16.88 -15.83 -4.77
C GLY A 285 -17.56 -14.90 -5.78
N GLY A 286 -16.92 -13.77 -6.05
CA GLY A 286 -16.88 -13.15 -7.38
C GLY A 286 -15.42 -13.18 -7.78
N GLY A 287 -15.03 -14.15 -8.62
CA GLY A 287 -13.62 -14.42 -8.90
C GLY A 287 -12.98 -13.27 -9.68
N PHE A 288 -11.95 -12.66 -9.10
CA PHE A 288 -10.89 -12.04 -9.90
C PHE A 288 -10.30 -13.16 -10.74
N SER A 289 -10.41 -13.03 -12.06
CA SER A 289 -9.82 -13.94 -13.02
C SER A 289 -8.97 -13.12 -13.97
N GLY A 290 -7.71 -13.50 -14.12
CA GLY A 290 -6.90 -13.13 -15.27
C GLY A 290 -7.67 -13.46 -16.55
N GLY A 291 -7.81 -12.48 -17.44
CA GLY A 291 -8.52 -12.58 -18.71
C GLY A 291 -7.63 -12.92 -19.89
N GLY A 292 -6.31 -12.98 -19.68
CA GLY A 292 -5.32 -13.22 -20.72
C GLY A 292 -3.96 -12.65 -20.34
N GLY A 293 -3.03 -12.65 -21.29
CA GLY A 293 -1.69 -12.12 -21.10
C GLY A 293 -0.74 -12.50 -22.22
N GLY A 294 0.53 -12.14 -22.05
CA GLY A 294 1.63 -12.45 -22.97
C GLY A 294 2.98 -12.44 -22.27
N GLY A 295 4.00 -13.05 -22.87
CA GLY A 295 5.35 -13.15 -22.32
C GLY A 295 6.09 -14.46 -22.62
N ARG A 296 7.28 -14.61 -22.01
CA ARG A 296 8.14 -15.80 -22.11
C ARG A 296 7.84 -16.74 -20.93
N ARG A 297 7.47 -17.98 -21.25
CA ARG A 297 7.01 -19.02 -20.31
C ARG A 297 8.15 -19.85 -19.73
#